data_AF-A0A450SMF7-F1
#
_entry.id   AF-A0A450SMF7-F1
#
_cell.length_a   1.000
_cell.length_b   1.000
_cell.length_c   1.000
_cell.angle_alpha   90.00
_cell.angle_beta   90.00
_cell.angle_gamma   90.00
#
_symmetry.space_group_name_H-M   'P 1'
#
loop_
_entity.id
_entity.type
_entity.pdbx_description
1 polymer ?
#
loop_
_entity_poly.entity_id
_entity_poly.type
_entity_poly.pdbx_seq_one_letter_code
_entity_poly.pdbx_strand_id
1 'polypeptide(L)'
;MGGDIALGTISPSEDDQLYVRDLGLIRTRPQIEIANPIYREIIPHALTWPVQGRIPQETTWYVDKDGCLDMPRLLDGFRQFFRENSGIRLAGFEYKEAGPQLLLQAFLQRIVNGGGRIDREYGLGRRRTDLLVQWPLDTEQGFHGPVQRVVMELKILHKSRETTIEDSLTQTGDYMSQVGTDEGYLMIFDRTPNKPWEEKIFTKEGRHGEYRIGMWGM
;
A
#
# COMPACT_ATOMS: atom_id res chain seq x y z
N MET A 1 22.26 14.25 -27.32
CA MET A 1 21.89 14.54 -25.93
C MET A 1 21.06 13.38 -25.42
N GLY A 2 21.72 12.31 -24.97
CA GLY A 2 21.08 11.17 -24.33
C GLY A 2 21.47 11.22 -22.86
N GLY A 3 20.49 11.50 -22.00
CA GLY A 3 20.70 11.49 -20.56
C GLY A 3 20.69 10.05 -20.07
N ASP A 4 21.78 9.65 -19.41
CA ASP A 4 21.93 8.37 -18.75
C ASP A 4 20.82 8.19 -17.70
N ILE A 5 19.89 7.27 -17.98
CA ILE A 5 19.00 6.72 -16.98
C ILE A 5 19.83 5.71 -16.20
N ALA A 6 20.21 6.05 -14.97
CA ALA A 6 20.89 5.14 -14.07
C ALA A 6 19.97 3.93 -13.75
N LEU A 7 20.10 2.87 -14.54
CA LEU A 7 19.42 1.58 -14.38
C LEU A 7 20.06 0.79 -13.24
N GLY A 8 19.63 1.07 -12.01
CA GLY A 8 19.97 0.29 -10.80
C GLY A 8 19.17 -1.01 -10.61
N THR A 9 18.53 -1.49 -11.68
CA THR A 9 17.63 -2.65 -11.72
C THR A 9 17.68 -3.22 -13.13
N ILE A 10 17.86 -4.53 -13.26
CA ILE A 10 17.80 -5.23 -14.55
C ILE A 10 16.40 -4.98 -15.10
N SER A 11 16.27 -4.21 -16.20
CA SER A 11 15.00 -4.13 -16.92
C SER A 11 14.62 -5.56 -17.33
N PRO A 12 13.37 -6.00 -17.10
CA PRO A 12 12.96 -7.34 -17.50
C PRO A 12 13.24 -7.49 -18.99
N SER A 13 13.88 -8.61 -19.36
CA SER A 13 14.28 -8.84 -20.74
C SER A 13 13.07 -8.77 -21.66
N GLU A 14 13.28 -8.42 -22.93
CA GLU A 14 12.19 -8.42 -23.91
C GLU A 14 11.51 -9.79 -23.95
N ASP A 15 12.30 -10.87 -23.86
CA ASP A 15 11.81 -12.25 -23.83
C ASP A 15 10.91 -12.52 -22.62
N ASP A 16 11.28 -12.06 -21.42
CA ASP A 16 10.43 -12.21 -20.22
C ASP A 16 9.10 -11.48 -20.40
N GLN A 17 9.13 -10.27 -20.94
CA GLN A 17 7.93 -9.45 -21.18
C GLN A 17 7.02 -10.08 -22.24
N LEU A 18 7.59 -10.60 -23.32
CA LEU A 18 6.85 -11.31 -24.36
C LEU A 18 6.24 -12.59 -23.79
N TYR A 19 7.01 -13.35 -23.01
CA TYR A 19 6.54 -14.58 -22.38
C TYR A 19 5.34 -14.34 -21.45
N VAL A 20 5.43 -13.39 -20.51
CA VAL A 20 4.32 -13.11 -19.59
C VAL A 20 3.12 -12.44 -20.28
N ARG A 21 3.35 -11.72 -21.38
CA ARG A 21 2.28 -11.20 -22.25
C ARG A 21 1.56 -12.36 -22.93
N ASP A 22 2.29 -13.32 -23.47
CA ASP A 22 1.73 -14.46 -24.20
C ASP A 22 0.99 -15.44 -23.25
N LEU A 23 1.40 -15.49 -21.98
CA LEU A 23 0.63 -16.12 -20.90
C LEU A 23 -0.65 -15.34 -20.51
N GLY A 24 -0.84 -14.13 -21.05
CA GLY A 24 -1.98 -13.28 -20.76
C GLY A 24 -1.93 -12.57 -19.41
N LEU A 25 -0.77 -12.54 -18.73
CA LEU A 25 -0.62 -11.90 -17.41
C LEU A 25 -0.53 -10.37 -17.52
N ILE A 26 0.11 -9.87 -18.58
CA ILE A 26 0.28 -8.44 -18.84
C ILE A 26 -0.17 -8.05 -20.25
N ARG A 27 -0.52 -6.78 -20.41
CA ARG A 27 -0.57 -6.09 -21.71
C ARG A 27 0.65 -5.20 -21.82
N THR A 28 1.27 -5.12 -23.00
CA THR A 28 2.46 -4.28 -23.24
C THR A 28 2.16 -3.02 -24.04
N ARG A 29 0.94 -2.87 -24.58
CA ARG A 29 0.49 -1.71 -25.35
C ARG A 29 -0.81 -1.13 -24.78
N PRO A 30 -0.94 0.20 -24.69
CA PRO A 30 0.06 1.23 -25.04
C PRO A 30 1.22 1.32 -24.04
N GLN A 31 1.09 0.68 -22.87
CA GLN A 31 2.08 0.61 -21.81
C GLN A 31 1.96 -0.73 -21.08
N ILE A 32 2.98 -1.11 -20.31
CA ILE A 32 2.99 -2.34 -19.52
C ILE A 32 1.99 -2.22 -18.36
N GLU A 33 1.02 -3.14 -18.30
CA GLU A 33 0.02 -3.23 -17.24
C GLU A 33 -0.45 -4.67 -17.02
N ILE A 34 -0.98 -4.96 -15.83
CA ILE A 34 -1.59 -6.27 -15.53
C ILE A 34 -2.87 -6.42 -16.37
N ALA A 35 -2.99 -7.54 -17.08
CA ALA A 35 -3.95 -7.70 -18.16
C ALA A 35 -5.41 -7.82 -17.70
N ASN A 36 -5.68 -8.41 -16.52
CA ASN A 36 -7.03 -8.60 -16.03
C ASN A 36 -7.18 -8.31 -14.50
N PRO A 37 -8.41 -8.08 -14.02
CA PRO A 37 -8.70 -7.83 -12.60
C PRO A 37 -8.29 -8.96 -11.65
N ILE A 38 -8.31 -10.22 -12.10
CA ILE A 38 -7.93 -11.36 -11.26
C ILE A 38 -6.43 -11.31 -10.95
N TYR A 39 -5.59 -11.09 -11.95
CA TYR A 39 -4.13 -11.02 -11.79
C TYR A 39 -3.69 -9.79 -10.99
N ARG A 40 -4.48 -8.72 -11.03
CA ARG A 40 -4.27 -7.54 -10.19
C ARG A 40 -4.36 -7.87 -8.71
N GLU A 41 -5.13 -8.90 -8.34
CA GLU A 41 -5.18 -9.41 -6.96
C GLU A 41 -4.14 -10.51 -6.72
N ILE A 42 -4.04 -11.47 -7.64
CA ILE A 42 -3.22 -12.67 -7.45
C ILE A 42 -1.71 -12.35 -7.43
N ILE A 43 -1.24 -11.43 -8.28
CA ILE A 43 0.20 -11.13 -8.37
C ILE A 43 0.73 -10.51 -7.06
N PRO A 44 0.14 -9.42 -6.51
CA PRO A 44 0.56 -8.88 -5.22
C PRO A 44 0.44 -9.90 -4.08
N HIS A 45 -0.63 -10.70 -4.08
CA HIS A 45 -0.79 -11.75 -3.08
C HIS A 45 0.36 -12.77 -3.15
N ALA A 46 0.69 -13.27 -4.35
CA ALA A 46 1.80 -14.20 -4.56
C ALA A 46 3.16 -13.61 -4.17
N LEU A 47 3.39 -12.33 -4.48
CA LEU A 47 4.63 -11.63 -4.13
C LEU A 47 4.80 -11.42 -2.62
N THR A 48 3.70 -11.21 -1.90
CA THR A 48 3.74 -10.93 -0.45
C THR A 48 3.68 -12.19 0.41
N TRP A 49 3.11 -13.27 -0.10
CA TRP A 49 2.91 -14.53 0.64
C TRP A 49 4.13 -15.03 1.43
N PRO A 50 5.35 -15.08 0.86
CA PRO A 50 6.52 -15.59 1.59
C PRO A 50 6.90 -14.75 2.82
N VAL A 51 6.48 -13.48 2.82
CA VAL A 51 6.77 -12.52 3.89
C VAL A 51 5.73 -12.59 4.99
N GLN A 52 4.46 -12.82 4.66
CA GLN A 52 3.33 -12.79 5.61
C GLN A 52 3.56 -13.73 6.81
N GLY A 53 3.97 -14.98 6.55
CA GLY A 53 4.24 -15.96 7.61
C GLY A 53 5.42 -15.63 8.53
N ARG A 54 6.22 -14.62 8.18
CA ARG A 54 7.39 -14.15 8.95
C ARG A 54 7.14 -12.81 9.65
N ILE A 55 5.90 -12.34 9.67
CA ILE A 55 5.50 -11.14 10.39
C ILE A 55 4.94 -11.58 11.75
N PRO A 56 5.67 -11.37 12.86
CA PRO A 56 5.25 -11.78 14.21
C PRO A 56 4.28 -10.75 14.80
N GLN A 57 3.16 -10.52 14.12
CA GLN A 57 2.12 -9.58 14.54
C GLN A 57 0.80 -10.31 14.62
N GLU A 58 0.00 -10.03 15.66
CA GLU A 58 -1.31 -10.62 15.85
C GLU A 58 -2.41 -9.61 15.61
N THR A 59 -3.48 -10.05 14.97
CA THR A 59 -4.65 -9.20 14.68
C THR A 59 -5.23 -8.58 15.95
N THR A 60 -5.30 -9.35 17.04
CA THR A 60 -5.83 -8.94 18.34
C THR A 60 -5.12 -7.74 18.95
N TRP A 61 -3.86 -7.46 18.58
CA TRP A 61 -3.12 -6.30 19.10
C TRP A 61 -3.62 -4.96 18.54
N TYR A 62 -4.30 -5.03 17.40
CA TYR A 62 -4.81 -3.88 16.63
C TYR A 62 -6.33 -3.78 16.64
N VAL A 63 -7.03 -4.68 17.32
CA VAL A 63 -8.48 -4.57 17.50
C VAL A 63 -8.73 -3.93 18.87
N ASP A 64 -9.51 -2.85 18.88
CA ASP A 64 -9.85 -2.18 20.13
C ASP A 64 -10.99 -2.91 20.88
N LYS A 65 -11.33 -2.39 22.06
CA LYS A 65 -12.40 -2.95 22.91
C LYS A 65 -13.79 -2.86 22.26
N ASP A 66 -13.97 -1.97 21.28
CA ASP A 66 -15.23 -1.70 20.60
C ASP A 66 -15.31 -2.53 19.29
N GLY A 67 -14.32 -3.39 19.03
CA GLY A 67 -14.26 -4.30 17.89
C GLY A 67 -13.71 -3.66 16.61
N CYS A 68 -13.34 -2.38 16.65
CA CYS A 68 -12.78 -1.66 15.50
C CYS A 68 -11.29 -1.97 15.33
N LEU A 69 -10.81 -1.87 14.09
CA LEU A 69 -9.39 -1.92 13.79
C LEU A 69 -8.76 -0.56 14.10
N ASP A 70 -7.88 -0.50 15.10
CA ASP A 70 -7.09 0.67 15.50
C ASP A 70 -6.00 0.92 14.45
N MET A 71 -6.38 1.64 13.40
CA MET A 71 -5.50 1.97 12.27
C MET A 71 -4.27 2.78 12.69
N PRO A 72 -4.35 3.83 13.52
CA PRO A 72 -3.15 4.55 13.98
C PRO A 72 -2.13 3.63 14.65
N ARG A 73 -2.57 2.73 15.54
CA ARG A 73 -1.69 1.74 16.17
C ARG A 73 -1.10 0.76 15.16
N LEU A 74 -1.90 0.30 14.21
CA LEU A 74 -1.46 -0.56 13.13
C LEU A 74 -0.34 0.10 12.31
N LEU A 75 -0.54 1.34 11.89
CA LEU A 75 0.42 2.09 11.08
C LEU A 75 1.71 2.41 11.86
N ASP A 76 1.61 2.69 13.15
CA ASP A 76 2.78 2.84 14.02
C ASP A 76 3.54 1.52 14.18
N GLY A 77 2.83 0.41 14.35
CA GLY A 77 3.42 -0.93 14.37
C GLY A 77 4.12 -1.28 13.05
N PHE A 78 3.49 -0.95 11.92
CA PHE A 78 4.10 -1.11 10.61
C PHE A 78 5.35 -0.24 10.46
N ARG A 79 5.32 1.03 10.87
CA ARG A 79 6.49 1.92 10.81
C ARG A 79 7.68 1.33 11.56
N GLN A 80 7.46 0.81 12.77
CA GLN A 80 8.50 0.15 13.54
C GLN A 80 9.01 -1.11 12.84
N PHE A 81 8.10 -1.97 12.38
CA PHE A 81 8.45 -3.17 11.61
C PHE A 81 9.26 -2.82 10.35
N PHE A 82 8.87 -1.77 9.61
CA PHE A 82 9.53 -1.31 8.41
C PHE A 82 10.94 -0.78 8.72
N ARG A 83 11.12 -0.05 9.83
CA ARG A 83 12.45 0.36 10.31
C ARG A 83 13.38 -0.81 10.56
N GLU A 84 12.90 -1.83 11.26
CA GLU A 84 13.70 -3.01 11.63
C GLU A 84 14.01 -3.93 10.44
N ASN A 85 13.11 -3.99 9.45
CA ASN A 85 13.17 -5.00 8.38
C ASN A 85 13.50 -4.41 7.00
N SER A 86 13.49 -3.09 6.82
CA SER A 86 13.71 -2.43 5.52
C SER A 86 15.04 -2.85 4.89
N GLY A 87 16.16 -2.84 5.62
CA GLY A 87 17.47 -3.21 5.07
C GLY A 87 17.60 -4.67 4.61
N ILE A 88 17.10 -5.63 5.40
CA ILE A 88 17.29 -7.08 5.18
C ILE A 88 16.23 -7.64 4.22
N ARG A 89 14.99 -7.13 4.28
CA ARG A 89 13.86 -7.69 3.53
C ARG A 89 13.67 -7.02 2.17
N LEU A 90 14.07 -5.75 1.98
CA LEU A 90 14.13 -5.13 0.65
C LEU A 90 15.21 -5.76 -0.24
N ALA A 91 16.21 -6.43 0.34
CA ALA A 91 17.20 -7.19 -0.43
C ALA A 91 16.66 -8.53 -0.97
N GLY A 92 15.61 -9.10 -0.34
CA GLY A 92 14.94 -10.32 -0.79
C GLY A 92 13.78 -10.07 -1.77
N PHE A 93 13.30 -8.83 -1.88
CA PHE A 93 12.46 -8.41 -2.99
C PHE A 93 13.35 -7.90 -4.12
N GLU A 94 13.37 -8.59 -5.25
CA GLU A 94 14.04 -8.10 -6.46
C GLU A 94 13.45 -6.77 -6.97
N TYR A 95 12.27 -6.38 -6.43
CA TYR A 95 11.50 -5.18 -6.78
C TYR A 95 11.79 -4.01 -5.83
N LYS A 96 12.96 -3.38 -5.98
CA LYS A 96 13.41 -2.24 -5.14
C LYS A 96 12.45 -1.04 -5.14
N GLU A 97 11.65 -0.90 -6.19
CA GLU A 97 10.68 0.21 -6.32
C GLU A 97 9.40 -0.03 -5.54
N ALA A 98 8.73 -1.17 -5.77
CA ALA A 98 7.47 -1.48 -5.08
C ALA A 98 7.65 -2.07 -3.67
N GLY A 99 8.89 -2.38 -3.27
CA GLY A 99 9.21 -3.07 -2.01
C GLY A 99 8.49 -2.52 -0.76
N PRO A 100 8.53 -1.20 -0.47
CA PRO A 100 7.84 -0.65 0.70
C PRO A 100 6.32 -0.83 0.66
N GLN A 101 5.71 -0.64 -0.51
CA GLN A 101 4.27 -0.82 -0.70
C GLN A 101 3.87 -2.30 -0.55
N LEU A 102 4.66 -3.22 -1.12
CA LEU A 102 4.46 -4.67 -0.98
C LEU A 102 4.63 -5.13 0.47
N LEU A 103 5.59 -4.57 1.21
CA LEU A 103 5.78 -4.86 2.62
C LEU A 103 4.59 -4.40 3.46
N LEU A 104 4.06 -3.20 3.22
CA LEU A 104 2.84 -2.74 3.88
C LEU A 104 1.66 -3.65 3.55
N GLN A 105 1.48 -4.02 2.28
CA GLN A 105 0.42 -4.95 1.89
C GLN A 105 0.56 -6.30 2.59
N ALA A 106 1.77 -6.87 2.68
CA ALA A 106 2.00 -8.11 3.41
C ALA A 106 1.64 -7.98 4.91
N PHE A 107 1.99 -6.84 5.51
CA PHE A 107 1.70 -6.53 6.90
C PHE A 107 0.19 -6.39 7.15
N LEU A 108 -0.49 -5.60 6.33
CA LEU A 108 -1.95 -5.46 6.37
C LEU A 108 -2.63 -6.80 6.15
N GLN A 109 -2.23 -7.57 5.14
CA GLN A 109 -2.81 -8.88 4.87
C GLN A 109 -2.67 -9.83 6.07
N ARG A 110 -1.51 -9.85 6.74
CA ARG A 110 -1.26 -10.67 7.93
C ARG A 110 -2.23 -10.35 9.09
N ILE A 111 -2.60 -9.08 9.24
CA ILE A 111 -3.46 -8.60 10.33
C ILE A 111 -4.94 -8.72 9.92
N VAL A 112 -5.29 -8.21 8.74
CA VAL A 112 -6.67 -8.12 8.25
C VAL A 112 -7.25 -9.50 7.90
N ASN A 113 -6.44 -10.47 7.46
CA ASN A 113 -6.92 -11.84 7.22
C ASN A 113 -7.50 -12.55 8.47
N GLY A 114 -7.35 -11.97 9.66
CA GLY A 114 -8.01 -12.45 10.88
C GLY A 114 -9.53 -12.21 10.94
N GLY A 115 -10.13 -11.54 9.95
CA GLY A 115 -11.58 -11.32 9.91
C GLY A 115 -12.07 -10.28 8.88
N GLY A 116 -11.16 -9.47 8.34
CA GLY A 116 -11.46 -8.43 7.35
C GLY A 116 -11.06 -8.77 5.92
N ARG A 117 -11.10 -7.75 5.05
CA ARG A 117 -10.74 -7.81 3.62
C ARG A 117 -9.91 -6.59 3.23
N ILE A 118 -9.09 -6.74 2.20
CA ILE A 118 -8.34 -5.65 1.58
C ILE A 118 -8.66 -5.69 0.10
N ASP A 119 -9.34 -4.65 -0.39
CA ASP A 119 -9.57 -4.46 -1.80
C ASP A 119 -8.49 -3.53 -2.38
N ARG A 120 -8.11 -3.79 -3.63
CA ARG A 120 -7.13 -3.00 -4.37
C ARG A 120 -7.82 -2.38 -5.56
N GLU A 121 -7.99 -1.06 -5.55
CA GLU A 121 -8.58 -0.39 -6.71
C GLU A 121 -7.50 -0.09 -7.75
N TYR A 122 -7.71 -0.64 -8.94
CA TYR A 122 -6.87 -0.41 -10.11
C TYR A 122 -7.69 0.30 -11.19
N GLY A 123 -8.37 1.39 -10.86
CA GLY A 123 -9.30 1.95 -11.83
C GLY A 123 -9.99 3.22 -11.43
N LEU A 124 -9.31 4.35 -11.62
CA LEU A 124 -9.84 5.57 -12.25
C LEU A 124 -8.67 6.55 -12.46
N GLY A 125 -7.91 6.32 -13.53
CA GLY A 125 -6.88 7.25 -14.00
C GLY A 125 -5.46 6.98 -13.52
N ARG A 126 -4.74 6.10 -14.24
CA ARG A 126 -3.26 6.01 -14.33
C ARG A 126 -2.42 5.90 -13.05
N ARG A 127 -2.96 5.99 -11.84
CA ARG A 127 -2.20 5.98 -10.59
C ARG A 127 -2.25 4.59 -9.95
N ARG A 128 -1.09 4.16 -9.44
CA ARG A 128 -0.88 2.82 -8.87
C ARG A 128 -1.17 2.86 -7.36
N THR A 129 -2.15 2.05 -6.95
CA THR A 129 -2.45 1.55 -5.58
C THR A 129 -3.17 2.51 -4.63
N ASP A 130 -4.49 2.40 -4.61
CA ASP A 130 -5.31 2.73 -3.45
C ASP A 130 -5.81 1.41 -2.83
N LEU A 131 -5.64 1.27 -1.51
CA LEU A 131 -6.15 0.12 -0.75
C LEU A 131 -7.42 0.54 -0.03
N LEU A 132 -8.40 -0.36 0.00
CA LEU A 132 -9.57 -0.25 0.85
C LEU A 132 -9.52 -1.40 1.86
N VAL A 133 -9.28 -1.08 3.12
CA VAL A 133 -9.39 -2.04 4.22
C VAL A 133 -10.84 -2.07 4.67
N GLN A 134 -11.39 -3.26 4.82
CA GLN A 134 -12.74 -3.49 5.32
C GLN A 134 -12.69 -4.41 6.52
N TRP A 135 -13.26 -3.97 7.64
CA TRP A 135 -13.24 -4.70 8.90
C TRP A 135 -14.66 -4.82 9.47
N PRO A 136 -15.22 -6.04 9.58
CA PRO A 136 -16.50 -6.27 10.23
C PRO A 136 -16.46 -5.87 11.69
N LEU A 137 -17.45 -5.09 12.14
CA LEU A 137 -17.56 -4.66 13.54
C LEU A 137 -18.39 -5.64 14.39
N ASP A 138 -19.16 -6.49 13.73
CA ASP A 138 -19.94 -7.55 14.36
C ASP A 138 -19.39 -8.90 13.89
N THR A 139 -18.83 -9.67 14.83
CA THR A 139 -18.23 -10.98 14.53
C THR A 139 -19.28 -12.02 14.12
N GLU A 140 -20.50 -11.94 14.62
CA GLU A 140 -21.58 -12.90 14.30
C GLU A 140 -22.17 -12.62 12.91
N GLN A 141 -22.43 -11.34 12.61
CA GLN A 141 -22.97 -10.93 11.32
C GLN A 141 -21.89 -10.85 10.23
N GLY A 142 -20.63 -10.67 10.61
CA GLY A 142 -19.52 -10.46 9.70
C GLY A 142 -19.81 -9.32 8.72
N PHE A 143 -19.56 -9.55 7.44
CA PHE A 143 -19.81 -8.57 6.38
C PHE A 143 -21.29 -8.27 6.09
N HIS A 144 -22.23 -8.99 6.71
CA HIS A 144 -23.66 -8.67 6.62
C HIS A 144 -24.08 -7.58 7.63
N GLY A 145 -23.23 -7.27 8.61
CA GLY A 145 -23.45 -6.23 9.60
C GLY A 145 -22.69 -4.93 9.30
N PRO A 146 -22.49 -4.07 10.30
CA PRO A 146 -21.67 -2.86 10.17
C PRO A 146 -20.21 -3.21 9.83
N VAL A 147 -19.62 -2.43 8.92
CA VAL A 147 -18.25 -2.63 8.43
C VAL A 147 -17.51 -1.30 8.47
N GLN A 148 -16.41 -1.25 9.22
CA GLN A 148 -15.42 -0.18 9.14
C GLN A 148 -14.73 -0.25 7.78
N ARG A 149 -14.61 0.90 7.12
CA ARG A 149 -13.99 1.03 5.80
C ARG A 149 -12.89 2.07 5.90
N VAL A 150 -11.69 1.73 5.49
CA VAL A 150 -10.53 2.61 5.60
C VAL A 150 -9.88 2.74 4.24
N VAL A 151 -9.85 3.96 3.72
CA VAL A 151 -9.14 4.27 2.48
C VAL A 151 -7.66 4.50 2.78
N MET A 152 -6.77 3.88 2.01
CA MET A 152 -5.34 4.10 2.14
C MET A 152 -4.68 4.37 0.78
N GLU A 153 -3.99 5.51 0.69
CA GLU A 153 -3.22 5.92 -0.48
C GLU A 153 -1.71 5.77 -0.17
N LEU A 154 -0.95 5.19 -1.11
CA LEU A 154 0.46 4.84 -0.89
C LEU A 154 1.39 5.53 -1.89
N LYS A 155 2.21 6.47 -1.42
CA LYS A 155 3.16 7.20 -2.27
C LYS A 155 4.60 6.86 -1.96
N ILE A 156 5.37 6.64 -3.02
CA ILE A 156 6.83 6.71 -2.98
C ILE A 156 7.21 8.16 -3.27
N LEU A 157 8.09 8.73 -2.44
CA LEU A 157 8.54 10.10 -2.62
C LEU A 157 9.50 10.19 -3.83
N HIS A 158 9.01 10.79 -4.92
CA HIS A 158 9.79 11.06 -6.14
C HIS A 158 10.02 12.56 -6.41
N LYS A 159 9.13 13.41 -5.88
CA LYS A 159 9.18 14.88 -5.96
C LYS A 159 9.23 15.46 -4.55
N SER A 160 9.03 16.77 -4.40
CA SER A 160 8.89 17.36 -3.07
C SER A 160 7.75 16.69 -2.29
N ARG A 161 7.95 16.61 -0.98
CA ARG A 161 6.96 16.00 -0.08
C ARG A 161 5.68 16.82 -0.06
N GLU A 162 5.80 18.14 -0.12
CA GLU A 162 4.69 19.09 -0.08
C GLU A 162 3.74 18.86 -1.28
N THR A 163 4.29 18.82 -2.49
CA THR A 163 3.49 18.54 -3.71
C THR A 163 2.98 17.09 -3.74
N THR A 164 3.69 16.15 -3.12
CA THR A 164 3.20 14.76 -3.00
C THR A 164 1.99 14.69 -2.07
N ILE A 165 2.02 15.41 -0.95
CA ILE A 165 0.91 15.49 0.02
C ILE A 165 -0.31 16.14 -0.65
N GLU A 166 -0.16 17.30 -1.28
CA GLU A 166 -1.27 18.04 -1.89
C GLU A 166 -2.04 17.20 -2.92
N ASP A 167 -1.32 16.57 -3.86
CA ASP A 167 -1.93 15.69 -4.86
C ASP A 167 -2.64 14.48 -4.25
N SER A 168 -2.11 13.95 -3.14
CA SER A 168 -2.60 12.71 -2.54
C SER A 168 -3.77 12.94 -1.60
N LEU A 169 -3.85 14.10 -0.94
CA LEU A 169 -5.01 14.48 -0.14
C LEU A 169 -6.27 14.56 -0.99
N THR A 170 -6.16 15.10 -2.21
CA THR A 170 -7.28 15.15 -3.15
C THR A 170 -7.72 13.74 -3.57
N GLN A 171 -6.78 12.89 -4.01
CA GLN A 171 -7.07 11.48 -4.35
C GLN A 171 -7.77 10.74 -3.20
N THR A 172 -7.21 10.86 -2.00
CA THR A 172 -7.70 10.12 -0.82
C THR A 172 -9.11 10.60 -0.46
N GLY A 173 -9.35 11.92 -0.46
CA GLY A 173 -10.66 12.50 -0.16
C GLY A 173 -11.73 12.12 -1.20
N ASP A 174 -11.38 12.14 -2.49
CA ASP A 174 -12.29 11.70 -3.56
C ASP A 174 -12.68 10.23 -3.38
N TYR A 175 -11.71 9.37 -3.04
CA TYR A 175 -11.98 7.95 -2.84
C TYR A 175 -12.78 7.68 -1.55
N MET A 176 -12.50 8.40 -0.47
CA MET A 176 -13.30 8.38 0.77
C MET A 176 -14.75 8.75 0.49
N SER A 177 -14.99 9.78 -0.34
CA SER A 177 -16.34 10.17 -0.77
C SER A 177 -17.04 9.09 -1.59
N GLN A 178 -16.32 8.41 -2.49
CA GLN A 178 -16.88 7.34 -3.31
C GLN A 178 -17.25 6.11 -2.47
N VAL A 179 -16.43 5.76 -1.49
CA VAL A 179 -16.64 4.61 -0.58
C VAL A 179 -17.66 4.94 0.51
N GLY A 180 -17.85 6.21 0.84
CA GLY A 180 -18.71 6.66 1.93
C GLY A 180 -18.08 6.41 3.31
N THR A 181 -16.79 6.66 3.46
CA THR A 181 -16.07 6.57 4.75
C THR A 181 -15.45 7.89 5.15
N ASP A 182 -15.35 8.13 6.46
CA ASP A 182 -14.67 9.28 7.06
C ASP A 182 -13.25 8.94 7.53
N GLU A 183 -12.80 7.69 7.32
CA GLU A 183 -11.49 7.21 7.76
C GLU A 183 -10.55 6.98 6.57
N GLY A 184 -9.46 7.76 6.52
CA GLY A 184 -8.50 7.73 5.43
C GLY A 184 -7.07 7.99 5.88
N TYR A 185 -6.11 7.30 5.23
CA TYR A 185 -4.69 7.41 5.54
C TYR A 185 -3.83 7.55 4.28
N LEU A 186 -2.81 8.40 4.38
CA LEU A 186 -1.78 8.58 3.37
C LEU A 186 -0.43 8.09 3.92
N MET A 187 0.17 7.15 3.21
CA MET A 187 1.49 6.61 3.51
C MET A 187 2.52 7.18 2.54
N ILE A 188 3.57 7.80 3.05
CA ILE A 188 4.66 8.37 2.24
C ILE A 188 5.98 7.68 2.58
N PHE A 189 6.55 7.00 1.58
CA PHE A 189 7.82 6.28 1.67
C PHE A 189 8.96 7.12 1.08
N ASP A 190 9.84 7.63 1.95
CA ASP A 190 11.04 8.38 1.58
C ASP A 190 12.24 7.44 1.39
N ARG A 191 12.55 7.15 0.12
CA ARG A 191 13.67 6.27 -0.25
C ARG A 191 14.99 7.01 -0.43
N THR A 192 15.11 8.27 -0.01
CA THR A 192 16.36 9.04 -0.13
C THR A 192 17.50 8.26 0.55
N PRO A 193 18.56 7.89 -0.21
CA PRO A 193 19.70 7.17 0.35
C PRO A 193 20.40 8.00 1.42
N ASN A 194 20.93 7.33 2.45
CA ASN A 194 21.71 7.94 3.55
C ASN A 194 20.99 9.02 4.37
N LYS A 195 19.70 9.30 4.10
CA LYS A 195 18.89 10.19 4.92
C LYS A 195 18.53 9.49 6.23
N PRO A 196 18.77 10.11 7.41
CA PRO A 196 18.41 9.55 8.70
C PRO A 196 16.92 9.21 8.79
N TRP A 197 16.60 8.14 9.52
CA TRP A 197 15.22 7.67 9.68
C TRP A 197 14.33 8.72 10.39
N GLU A 198 14.92 9.46 11.32
CA GLU A 198 14.29 10.54 12.08
C GLU A 198 13.84 11.70 11.19
N GLU A 199 14.47 11.90 10.03
CA GLU A 199 14.08 12.91 9.05
C GLU A 199 13.03 12.42 8.04
N LYS A 200 12.75 11.12 8.03
CA LYS A 200 11.74 10.48 7.18
C LYS A 200 10.43 10.29 7.92
N ILE A 201 10.51 10.01 9.22
CA ILE A 201 9.35 9.78 10.08
C ILE A 201 8.61 11.08 10.32
N PHE A 202 7.31 11.04 10.07
CA PHE A 202 6.39 12.01 10.64
C PHE A 202 5.00 11.39 10.77
N THR A 203 4.20 11.96 11.66
CA THR A 203 2.76 11.76 11.70
C THR A 203 2.11 13.13 11.64
N LYS A 204 1.16 13.33 10.73
CA LYS A 204 0.43 14.60 10.55
C LYS A 204 -1.02 14.32 10.22
N GLU A 205 -1.86 15.32 10.40
CA GLU A 205 -3.23 15.31 9.89
C GLU A 205 -3.34 16.30 8.72
N GLY A 206 -4.01 15.90 7.65
CA GLY A 206 -4.38 16.73 6.52
C GLY A 206 -5.90 16.75 6.37
N ARG A 207 -6.40 17.68 5.54
CA ARG A 207 -7.84 17.80 5.26
C ARG A 207 -8.08 17.97 3.77
N HIS A 208 -9.17 17.39 3.28
CA HIS A 208 -9.70 17.64 1.95
C HIS A 208 -11.22 17.74 2.05
N GLY A 209 -11.75 18.96 1.91
CA GLY A 209 -13.16 19.23 2.24
C GLY A 209 -13.45 18.91 3.71
N GLU A 210 -14.47 18.07 3.94
CA GLU A 210 -14.88 17.60 5.28
C GLU A 210 -13.97 16.47 5.81
N TYR A 211 -13.28 15.74 4.94
CA TYR A 211 -12.51 14.56 5.29
C TYR A 211 -11.21 14.90 6.02
N ARG A 212 -10.96 14.21 7.13
CA ARG A 212 -9.67 14.20 7.83
C ARG A 212 -8.86 13.00 7.37
N ILE A 213 -7.61 13.25 6.99
CA ILE A 213 -6.72 12.23 6.44
C ILE A 213 -5.47 12.18 7.32
N GLY A 214 -5.23 11.03 7.93
CA GLY A 214 -4.02 10.78 8.69
C GLY A 214 -2.82 10.53 7.77
N MET A 215 -1.65 11.08 8.06
CA MET A 215 -0.47 10.98 7.20
C MET A 215 0.71 10.41 7.96
N TRP A 216 1.31 9.33 7.44
CA TRP A 216 2.49 8.66 7.99
C TRP A 216 3.65 8.73 7.00
N GLY A 217 4.75 9.32 7.44
CA GLY A 217 6.04 9.28 6.76
C GLY A 217 6.97 8.21 7.32
N MET A 218 7.78 7.60 6.46
CA MET A 218 8.83 6.65 6.82
C MET A 218 9.88 6.50 5.71
#